data_AF-A0AAD5BY67-F1
#
_entry.id   AF-A0AAD5BY67-F1
#
_cell.length_a   1.000
_cell.length_b   1.000
_cell.length_c   1.000
_cell.angle_alpha   90.00
_cell.angle_beta   90.00
_cell.angle_gamma   90.00
#
_symmetry.space_group_name_H-M   'P 1'
#
loop_
_entity.id
_entity.type
_entity.pdbx_description
1 polymer ?
#
loop_
_entity_poly.entity_id
_entity_poly.type
_entity_poly.pdbx_seq_one_letter_code
_entity_poly.pdbx_strand_id
1 'polypeptide(L)'
;GNRRQKDFDISKEAGGIGRALEKNFDVIVTKSYLEIHLFWAGKGTCCIPEQGDYGPLISAIRVSADFKVESNSNKTGMIIGIVAGVTSASLLLLVFGLYMKRKRSKHGEEDDFVGMGPK
;
A
#
# COMPACT_ATOMS: atom_id res chain seq x y z
N GLY A 1 -11.80 -31.37 9.47
CA GLY A 1 -12.02 -29.99 9.95
C GLY A 1 -13.43 -29.82 10.50
N ASN A 2 -13.71 -28.68 11.14
CA ASN A 2 -15.06 -28.34 11.64
C ASN A 2 -15.87 -27.65 10.54
N ARG A 3 -17.05 -28.18 10.20
CA ARG A 3 -17.93 -27.58 9.18
C ARG A 3 -18.56 -26.30 9.72
N ARG A 4 -18.25 -25.16 9.11
CA ARG A 4 -18.80 -23.85 9.48
C ARG A 4 -20.15 -23.53 8.82
N GLN A 5 -20.34 -23.97 7.59
CA GLN A 5 -21.60 -23.79 6.86
C GLN A 5 -21.99 -25.05 6.10
N LYS A 6 -23.30 -25.23 5.90
CA LYS A 6 -23.90 -26.34 5.18
C LYS A 6 -25.01 -25.79 4.30
N ASP A 7 -25.13 -26.30 3.08
CA ASP A 7 -26.20 -25.92 2.14
C ASP A 7 -26.30 -24.39 1.96
N PHE A 8 -25.13 -23.73 1.91
CA PHE A 8 -25.04 -22.27 1.87
C PHE A 8 -25.33 -21.73 0.48
N ASP A 9 -26.28 -20.79 0.42
CA ASP A 9 -26.67 -20.08 -0.77
C ASP A 9 -26.33 -18.60 -0.61
N ILE A 10 -25.31 -18.14 -1.35
CA ILE A 10 -24.81 -16.77 -1.31
C ILE A 10 -25.92 -15.78 -1.71
N SER A 11 -26.69 -16.11 -2.75
CA SER A 11 -27.73 -15.22 -3.29
C SER A 11 -28.85 -15.03 -2.29
N LYS A 12 -29.26 -16.11 -1.62
CA LYS A 12 -30.30 -16.07 -0.59
C LYS A 12 -29.86 -15.27 0.62
N GLU A 13 -28.65 -15.49 1.10
CA GLU A 13 -28.11 -14.82 2.29
C GLU A 13 -27.78 -13.34 2.02
N ALA A 14 -27.31 -13.02 0.81
CA ALA A 14 -27.06 -11.63 0.38
C ALA A 14 -28.35 -10.87 0.02
N GLY A 15 -29.50 -11.55 0.03
CA GLY A 15 -30.79 -10.99 -0.37
C GLY A 15 -30.90 -10.67 -1.87
N GLY A 16 -30.12 -11.33 -2.71
CA GLY A 16 -30.12 -11.17 -4.17
C GLY A 16 -28.78 -11.51 -4.83
N ILE A 17 -28.79 -11.57 -6.17
CA ILE A 17 -27.60 -11.84 -7.00
C ILE A 17 -26.74 -10.57 -7.12
N GLY A 18 -25.41 -10.73 -7.25
CA GLY A 18 -24.48 -9.61 -7.46
C GLY A 18 -24.26 -8.73 -6.24
N ARG A 19 -24.70 -9.18 -5.07
CA ARG A 19 -24.51 -8.49 -3.79
C ARG A 19 -23.31 -9.06 -3.05
N ALA A 20 -22.43 -8.17 -2.61
CA ALA A 20 -21.29 -8.56 -1.79
C ALA A 20 -21.77 -9.08 -0.43
N LEU A 21 -21.25 -10.24 -0.02
CA LEU A 21 -21.54 -10.86 1.26
C LEU A 21 -20.24 -11.30 1.92
N GLU A 22 -19.99 -10.79 3.11
CA GLU A 22 -18.85 -11.18 3.94
C GLU A 22 -19.31 -12.15 5.03
N LYS A 23 -18.53 -13.22 5.25
CA LYS A 23 -18.73 -14.18 6.35
C LYS A 23 -17.43 -14.35 7.11
N ASN A 24 -17.49 -14.05 8.40
CA ASN A 24 -16.36 -14.14 9.31
C ASN A 24 -16.48 -15.39 10.20
N PHE A 25 -15.37 -16.09 10.38
CA PHE A 25 -15.31 -17.31 11.19
C PHE A 25 -14.06 -17.31 12.06
N ASP A 26 -14.26 -17.31 13.37
CA ASP A 26 -13.15 -17.41 14.32
C ASP A 26 -12.72 -18.87 14.47
N VAL A 27 -11.42 -19.11 14.33
CA VAL A 27 -10.81 -20.45 14.39
C VAL A 27 -9.55 -20.43 15.25
N ILE A 28 -9.40 -21.44 16.10
CA ILE A 28 -8.16 -21.67 16.84
C ILE A 28 -7.23 -22.48 15.95
N VAL A 29 -6.08 -21.90 15.59
CA VAL A 29 -5.06 -22.57 14.77
C VAL A 29 -4.00 -23.15 15.72
N THR A 30 -4.02 -24.47 15.91
CA THR A 30 -3.09 -25.16 16.82
C THR A 30 -1.75 -25.52 16.17
N LYS A 31 -1.69 -25.51 14.84
CA LYS A 31 -0.48 -25.75 14.04
C LYS A 31 -0.04 -24.44 13.34
N SER A 32 0.78 -24.54 12.28
CA SER A 32 1.23 -23.41 11.47
C SER A 32 0.40 -23.17 10.20
N TYR A 33 -0.66 -23.95 9.97
CA TYR A 33 -1.47 -23.86 8.76
C TYR A 33 -2.97 -23.97 9.07
N LEU A 34 -3.78 -23.37 8.20
CA LEU A 34 -5.24 -23.44 8.21
C LEU A 34 -5.70 -24.16 6.95
N GLU A 35 -6.57 -25.16 7.11
CA GLU A 35 -7.19 -25.87 6.00
C GLU A 35 -8.64 -25.37 5.81
N ILE A 36 -8.94 -24.86 4.62
CA ILE A 36 -10.29 -24.44 4.22
C ILE A 36 -10.79 -25.44 3.20
N HIS A 37 -11.86 -26.15 3.54
CA HIS A 37 -12.47 -27.15 2.66
C HIS A 37 -13.79 -26.61 2.11
N LEU A 38 -13.82 -26.38 0.81
CA LEU A 38 -15.03 -26.04 0.10
C LEU A 38 -15.54 -27.29 -0.61
N PHE A 39 -16.76 -27.72 -0.29
CA PHE A 39 -17.31 -28.96 -0.82
C PHE A 39 -18.64 -28.71 -1.51
N TRP A 40 -18.78 -29.24 -2.71
CA TRP A 40 -20.03 -29.30 -3.44
C TRP A 40 -20.46 -30.75 -3.59
N ALA A 41 -21.62 -31.07 -3.00
CA ALA A 41 -22.12 -32.44 -2.90
C ALA A 41 -22.90 -32.91 -4.16
N GLY A 42 -22.89 -32.15 -5.26
CA GLY A 42 -23.67 -32.50 -6.44
C GLY A 42 -25.15 -32.08 -6.40
N LYS A 43 -25.54 -31.22 -5.45
CA LYS A 43 -26.92 -30.73 -5.40
C LYS A 43 -27.16 -29.60 -6.41
N GLY A 44 -28.05 -29.87 -7.35
CA GLY A 44 -28.83 -28.83 -8.05
C GLY A 44 -28.37 -28.53 -9.47
N THR A 45 -29.07 -29.17 -10.41
CA THR A 45 -29.26 -28.82 -11.83
C THR A 45 -28.16 -29.25 -12.80
N CYS A 46 -28.56 -29.89 -13.91
CA CYS A 46 -27.81 -29.69 -15.15
C CYS A 46 -28.25 -28.33 -15.69
N CYS A 47 -27.39 -27.69 -16.48
CA CYS A 47 -27.85 -26.74 -17.47
C CYS A 47 -28.33 -25.39 -16.89
N ILE A 48 -27.77 -24.92 -15.76
CA ILE A 48 -27.98 -23.56 -15.26
C ILE A 48 -26.64 -22.96 -14.76
N PRO A 49 -26.17 -21.83 -15.31
CA PRO A 49 -26.61 -21.16 -16.55
C PRO A 49 -26.09 -21.86 -17.83
N GLU A 50 -24.95 -22.56 -17.74
CA GLU A 50 -24.42 -23.48 -18.76
C GLU A 50 -24.00 -24.82 -18.15
N GLN A 51 -23.78 -25.83 -19.00
CA GLN A 51 -23.30 -27.13 -18.54
C GLN A 51 -21.85 -27.02 -18.07
N GLY A 52 -21.63 -27.05 -16.75
CA GLY A 52 -20.27 -27.05 -16.16
C GLY A 52 -20.10 -26.13 -14.96
N ASP A 53 -21.06 -25.25 -14.69
CA ASP A 53 -20.98 -24.31 -13.58
C ASP A 53 -21.36 -24.96 -12.25
N TYR A 54 -20.44 -25.77 -11.73
CA TYR A 54 -20.65 -26.50 -10.48
C TYR A 54 -19.49 -26.32 -9.52
N GLY A 55 -19.82 -25.94 -8.29
CA GLY A 55 -18.86 -25.92 -7.22
C GLY A 55 -19.15 -24.85 -6.19
N PRO A 56 -18.38 -24.86 -5.11
CA PRO A 56 -18.40 -23.77 -4.16
C PRO A 56 -17.83 -22.50 -4.79
N LEU A 57 -18.47 -21.35 -4.53
CA LEU A 57 -18.03 -20.05 -5.01
C LEU A 57 -17.44 -19.21 -3.85
N ILE A 58 -16.32 -18.55 -4.12
CA ILE A 58 -15.67 -17.60 -3.21
C ILE A 58 -14.97 -16.50 -4.01
N SER A 59 -15.07 -15.25 -3.57
CA SER A 59 -14.39 -14.12 -4.22
C SER A 59 -13.06 -13.77 -3.56
N ALA A 60 -12.99 -13.82 -2.23
CA ALA A 60 -11.82 -13.44 -1.46
C ALA A 60 -11.75 -14.21 -0.12
N ILE A 61 -10.52 -14.40 0.36
CA ILE A 61 -10.23 -14.94 1.68
C ILE A 61 -9.32 -13.94 2.40
N ARG A 62 -9.71 -13.54 3.61
CA ARG A 62 -8.88 -12.76 4.51
C ARG A 62 -8.65 -13.56 5.79
N VAL A 63 -7.38 -13.65 6.19
CA VAL A 63 -6.99 -14.26 7.47
C VAL A 63 -6.24 -13.20 8.27
N SER A 64 -6.72 -12.95 9.48
CA SER A 64 -6.10 -12.03 10.43
C SER A 64 -5.91 -12.71 11.77
N ALA A 65 -4.75 -12.49 12.39
CA ALA A 65 -4.55 -12.85 13.78
C ALA A 65 -5.40 -11.96 14.68
N ASP A 66 -6.07 -12.55 15.66
CA ASP A 66 -6.81 -11.82 16.70
C ASP A 66 -5.89 -11.29 17.82
N PHE A 67 -4.59 -11.61 17.74
CA PHE A 67 -3.57 -11.08 18.64
C PHE A 67 -2.76 -9.98 17.97
N LYS A 68 -2.16 -9.12 18.80
CA LYS A 68 -1.28 -8.06 18.33
C LYS A 68 -0.05 -8.68 17.67
N VAL A 69 0.04 -8.55 16.35
CA VAL A 69 1.25 -8.86 15.61
C VAL A 69 2.18 -7.66 15.72
N GLU A 70 3.31 -7.82 16.39
CA GLU A 70 4.34 -6.79 16.38
C GLU A 70 4.95 -6.70 14.98
N SER A 71 4.49 -5.73 14.19
CA SER A 71 5.11 -5.43 12.91
C SER A 71 6.39 -4.63 13.16
N ASN A 72 7.54 -5.27 12.97
CA ASN A 72 8.86 -4.67 13.16
C ASN A 72 9.25 -3.67 12.04
N SER A 73 8.30 -2.90 11.52
CA SER A 73 8.52 -1.95 10.43
C SER A 73 8.95 -0.58 10.95
N ASN A 74 10.12 -0.52 11.56
CA ASN A 74 10.70 0.72 12.10
C ASN A 74 11.32 1.53 10.95
N LYS A 75 10.50 2.26 10.18
CA LYS A 75 10.98 3.10 9.07
C LYS A 75 11.65 4.40 9.54
N THR A 76 11.76 4.61 10.85
CA THR A 76 12.34 5.80 11.47
C THR A 76 13.73 6.12 10.94
N GLY A 77 14.61 5.12 10.79
CA GLY A 77 15.96 5.34 10.25
C GLY A 77 15.95 5.87 8.80
N MET A 78 15.03 5.37 7.98
CA MET A 78 14.87 5.81 6.59
C MET A 78 14.34 7.25 6.51
N ILE A 79 13.38 7.60 7.36
CA ILE A 79 12.83 8.95 7.45
C ILE A 79 13.92 9.95 7.90
N ILE A 80 14.68 9.60 8.94
CA ILE A 80 15.78 10.43 9.44
C ILE A 80 16.83 10.65 8.34
N GLY A 81 17.19 9.61 7.60
CA GLY A 81 18.16 9.70 6.50
C GLY A 81 17.73 10.67 5.39
N ILE A 82 16.47 10.60 4.96
CA ILE A 82 15.93 11.50 3.92
C ILE A 82 15.94 12.95 4.41
N VAL A 83 15.44 13.21 5.62
CA VAL A 83 15.33 14.57 6.18
C VAL A 83 16.72 15.21 6.35
N ALA A 84 17.69 14.46 6.87
CA ALA A 84 19.07 14.95 7.03
C ALA A 84 19.74 15.24 5.68
N GLY A 85 19.54 14.38 4.68
CA GLY A 85 20.07 14.54 3.33
C GLY A 85 19.53 15.80 2.64
N VAL A 86 18.21 15.99 2.62
CA VAL A 86 17.58 17.16 1.99
C VAL A 86 18.04 18.45 2.67
N THR A 87 18.04 18.49 4.00
CA THR A 87 18.41 19.69 4.76
C THR A 87 19.85 20.11 4.50
N SER A 88 20.79 19.16 4.50
CA SER A 88 22.21 19.46 4.23
C SER A 88 22.45 19.93 2.81
N ALA A 89 21.83 19.29 1.80
CA ALA A 89 21.95 19.69 0.40
C ALA A 89 21.37 21.10 0.17
N SER A 90 20.19 21.40 0.72
CA SER A 90 19.58 22.73 0.60
C SER A 90 20.44 23.83 1.24
N LEU A 91 21.03 23.57 2.40
CA LEU A 91 21.90 24.54 3.07
C LEU A 91 23.17 24.83 2.25
N LEU A 92 23.79 23.79 1.70
CA LEU A 92 24.98 23.93 0.84
C LEU A 92 24.67 24.74 -0.42
N LEU A 93 23.54 24.50 -1.07
CA LEU A 93 23.11 25.25 -2.25
C LEU A 93 22.86 26.73 -1.92
N LEU A 94 22.25 27.03 -0.78
CA LEU A 94 22.03 28.41 -0.33
C LEU A 94 23.35 29.15 -0.09
N VAL A 95 24.28 28.53 0.64
CA VAL A 95 25.61 29.12 0.91
C VAL A 95 26.37 29.35 -0.40
N PHE A 96 26.38 28.36 -1.28
CA PHE A 96 27.03 28.46 -2.59
C PHE A 96 26.42 29.58 -3.45
N GLY A 97 25.08 29.68 -3.49
CA GLY A 97 24.38 30.75 -4.19
C GLY A 97 24.74 32.14 -3.66
N LEU A 98 24.79 32.32 -2.33
CA LEU A 98 25.20 33.58 -1.71
C LEU A 98 26.67 33.93 -1.99
N TYR A 99 27.57 32.95 -1.96
CA TYR A 99 28.98 33.14 -2.30
C TYR A 99 29.15 33.62 -3.75
N MET A 100 28.48 32.94 -4.69
CA MET A 100 28.49 33.32 -6.10
C MET A 100 27.93 34.73 -6.33
N LYS A 101 26.83 35.10 -5.65
CA LYS A 101 26.25 36.46 -5.74
C LYS A 101 27.21 37.53 -5.22
N ARG A 102 27.88 37.31 -4.08
CA ARG A 102 28.88 38.25 -3.54
C ARG A 102 30.09 38.38 -4.45
N LYS A 103 30.59 37.28 -5.02
CA LYS A 103 31.73 37.31 -5.95
C LYS A 103 31.39 38.12 -7.20
N ARG A 104 30.19 37.96 -7.76
CA ARG A 104 29.74 38.68 -8.96
C ARG A 104 29.57 40.18 -8.71
N SER A 105 29.11 40.57 -7.51
CA SER A 105 29.01 41.98 -7.11
C SER A 105 30.36 42.68 -7.01
N LYS A 106 31.42 41.98 -6.60
CA LYS A 106 32.76 42.57 -6.47
C LYS A 106 33.48 42.78 -7.81
N HIS A 107 33.20 41.94 -8.80
CA HIS A 107 33.87 42.04 -10.11
C HIS A 107 33.16 43.01 -11.07
N GLY A 108 31.86 43.27 -10.86
CA GLY A 108 31.11 44.25 -11.66
C GLY A 108 31.41 45.71 -11.35
N GLU A 109 32.05 46.02 -10.21
CA GLU A 109 32.46 47.40 -9.87
C GLU A 109 33.85 47.77 -10.45
N GLU A 110 34.61 46.79 -10.94
CA GLU A 110 35.92 47.01 -11.57
C GLU A 110 35.80 47.36 -13.07
N ASP A 111 34.69 46.99 -13.71
CA ASP A 111 34.41 47.26 -15.13
C ASP A 111 33.82 48.68 -15.38
N ASP A 112 33.25 49.32 -14.34
CA ASP A 112 32.61 50.64 -14.43
C ASP A 112 33.58 51.83 -14.18
N PHE A 113 34.84 51.58 -13.79
CA PHE A 113 35.80 52.65 -13.46
C PHE A 113 36.74 53.07 -14.62
N VAL A 114 36.69 52.42 -15.79
CA VAL A 114 37.60 52.71 -16.93
C VAL A 114 37.06 53.80 -17.88
N GLY A 115 35.87 54.34 -17.62
CA GLY A 115 35.13 55.18 -18.58
C GLY A 115 35.25 56.71 -18.48
N MET A 116 36.05 57.30 -17.57
CA MET A 116 36.03 58.76 -17.37
C MET A 116 37.43 59.40 -17.36
N GLY A 117 37.88 59.89 -18.52
CA GLY A 117 39.00 60.83 -18.71
C GLY A 117 38.54 62.08 -19.48
N PRO A 118 39.17 63.26 -19.29
CA PRO A 118 38.52 64.56 -19.53
C PRO A 118 38.48 65.01 -21.01
N LYS A 119 37.57 65.96 -21.26
CA LYS A 119 37.26 66.63 -22.53
C LYS A 119 38.46 67.25 -23.23
#